data_AF-A0A450XK85-F1
#
_entry.id   AF-A0A450XK85-F1
#
_cell.length_a   1.000
_cell.length_b   1.000
_cell.length_c   1.000
_cell.angle_alpha   90.00
_cell.angle_beta   90.00
_cell.angle_gamma   90.00
#
_symmetry.space_group_name_H-M   'P 1'
#
loop_
_entity.id
_entity.type
_entity.pdbx_description
1 polymer ?
#
loop_
_entity_poly.entity_id
_entity_poly.type
_entity_poly.pdbx_seq_one_letter_code
_entity_poly.pdbx_strand_id
1 'polypeptide(L)' 'MPQTPDFKNISFDAIDFPAVGFDAWKAKVEKATGKTIEHLVSSTMENIDVNPLYTKRELLIYFTLYSL' A
#
# COMPACT_ATOMS: atom_id res chain seq x y z
N MET A 1 1.50 -36.00 2.01
CA MET A 1 0.10 -35.94 2.52
C MET A 1 -0.49 -34.61 2.09
N PRO A 2 -1.61 -34.55 1.37
CA PRO A 2 -2.20 -33.28 0.98
C PRO A 2 -2.86 -32.65 2.21
N GLN A 3 -2.34 -31.50 2.65
CA GLN A 3 -2.96 -30.66 3.66
C GLN A 3 -4.02 -29.81 2.97
N THR A 4 -5.21 -30.35 2.77
CA THR A 4 -6.32 -29.57 2.20
C THR A 4 -6.95 -28.73 3.30
N PRO A 5 -6.90 -27.38 3.24
CA PRO A 5 -7.50 -26.54 4.26
C PRO A 5 -9.03 -26.59 4.17
N ASP A 6 -9.71 -26.72 5.29
CA ASP A 6 -11.17 -26.59 5.36
C ASP A 6 -11.56 -25.11 5.53
N PHE A 7 -11.83 -24.45 4.40
CA PHE A 7 -12.17 -23.02 4.36
C PHE A 7 -13.55 -22.68 4.94
N LYS A 8 -14.39 -23.67 5.29
CA LYS A 8 -15.71 -23.41 5.88
C LYS A 8 -15.62 -22.97 7.35
N ASN A 9 -14.59 -23.40 8.06
CA ASN A 9 -14.42 -23.21 9.50
C ASN A 9 -13.27 -22.26 9.88
N ILE A 10 -12.59 -21.67 8.89
CA ILE A 10 -11.54 -20.67 9.14
C ILE A 10 -12.21 -19.33 9.43
N SER A 11 -11.98 -18.79 10.62
CA SER A 11 -12.41 -17.44 10.98
C SER A 11 -11.58 -16.40 10.22
N PHE A 12 -12.26 -15.44 9.57
CA PHE A 12 -11.62 -14.32 8.87
C PHE A 12 -10.89 -13.37 9.84
N ASP A 13 -11.31 -13.33 11.10
CA ASP A 13 -10.73 -12.46 12.13
C ASP A 13 -9.55 -13.11 12.86
N ALA A 14 -9.33 -14.43 12.68
CA ALA A 14 -8.20 -15.15 13.27
C ALA A 14 -6.88 -14.94 12.52
N ILE A 15 -6.86 -13.98 11.60
CA ILE A 15 -5.73 -13.66 10.77
C ILE A 15 -4.84 -12.66 11.52
N ASP A 16 -3.95 -13.19 12.36
CA ASP A 16 -2.85 -12.44 13.02
C ASP A 16 -1.73 -12.09 12.02
N PHE A 17 -2.07 -11.62 10.82
CA PHE A 17 -1.04 -11.04 9.97
C PHE A 17 -0.55 -9.76 10.62
N PRO A 18 0.78 -9.61 10.83
CA PRO A 18 1.30 -8.35 11.31
C PRO A 18 0.85 -7.27 10.34
N ALA A 19 0.28 -6.18 10.85
CA ALA A 19 -0.05 -5.02 10.05
C ALA A 19 1.22 -4.55 9.34
N VAL A 20 1.38 -4.95 8.07
CA VAL A 20 2.55 -4.61 7.28
C VAL A 20 2.46 -3.12 7.02
N GLY A 21 3.28 -2.35 7.74
CA GLY A 21 3.34 -0.91 7.61
C GLY A 21 3.81 -0.48 6.22
N PHE A 22 3.60 0.80 5.91
CA PHE A 22 4.02 1.41 4.64
C PHE A 22 5.50 1.14 4.32
N ASP A 23 6.39 1.17 5.32
CA ASP A 23 7.83 0.96 5.12
C ASP A 23 8.16 -0.46 4.66
N ALA A 24 7.48 -1.47 5.23
CA ALA A 24 7.65 -2.86 4.84
C ALA A 24 7.12 -3.13 3.43
N TRP A 25 6.07 -2.41 3.03
CA TRP A 25 5.57 -2.43 1.66
C TRP A 25 6.54 -1.72 0.70
N LYS A 26 7.03 -0.52 1.04
CA LYS A 26 8.01 0.25 0.25
C LYS A 26 9.24 -0.59 -0.05
N ALA A 27 9.84 -1.22 0.96
CA ALA A 27 11.01 -2.06 0.78
C ALA A 27 10.77 -3.25 -0.18
N LYS A 28 9.57 -3.85 -0.16
CA LYS A 28 9.21 -4.92 -1.10
C LYS A 28 9.05 -4.42 -2.53
N VAL A 29 8.42 -3.26 -2.70
CA VAL A 29 8.20 -2.64 -4.02
C VAL A 29 9.54 -2.26 -4.65
N GLU A 30 10.42 -1.59 -3.91
CA GLU A 30 11.73 -1.19 -4.42
C GLU A 30 12.60 -2.40 -4.76
N LYS A 31 12.53 -3.46 -3.96
CA LYS A 31 13.21 -4.73 -4.26
C LYS A 31 12.65 -5.41 -5.51
N ALA A 32 11.35 -5.33 -5.76
CA ALA A 32 10.71 -5.97 -6.91
C ALA A 32 10.91 -5.20 -8.22
N THR A 33 10.93 -3.87 -8.17
CA THR A 33 11.04 -3.00 -9.35
C THR A 33 12.47 -2.58 -9.65
N GLY A 34 13.38 -2.65 -8.66
CA GLY A 34 14.73 -2.11 -8.75
C GLY A 34 14.78 -0.58 -8.82
N LYS A 35 13.65 0.09 -8.58
CA LYS A 35 13.50 1.55 -8.62
C LYS A 35 13.00 2.06 -7.28
N THR A 36 13.37 3.27 -6.91
CA THR A 36 12.81 3.93 -5.72
C THR A 36 11.34 4.27 -5.95
N ILE A 37 10.56 4.41 -4.87
CA ILE A 37 9.12 4.71 -4.97
C ILE A 37 8.85 6.00 -5.76
N GLU A 38 9.75 6.97 -5.67
CA GLU A 38 9.63 8.28 -6.31
C GLU A 38 9.77 8.16 -7.84
N HIS A 39 10.49 7.15 -8.34
CA HIS A 39 10.58 6.83 -9.76
C HIS A 39 9.38 6.03 -10.29
N LEU A 40 8.48 5.61 -9.41
CA LEU A 40 7.22 4.94 -9.78
C LEU A 40 6.05 5.92 -9.86
N VAL A 41 6.29 7.20 -9.58
CA VAL A 41 5.31 8.26 -9.78
C VAL A 41 5.15 8.49 -11.28
N SER A 42 3.90 8.46 -11.74
CA SER A 42 3.58 8.72 -13.13
C SER A 42 3.21 10.19 -13.30
N SER A 43 4.02 10.94 -14.04
CA SER A 43 3.67 12.30 -14.45
C SER A 43 2.80 12.21 -15.71
N THR A 44 1.55 12.68 -15.60
CA THR A 44 0.60 12.67 -16.72
C THR A 44 0.69 13.96 -17.55
N MET A 45 0.08 13.98 -18.74
CA MET A 45 0.09 15.15 -19.64
C MET A 45 -0.57 16.39 -19.03
N GLU A 46 -1.38 16.19 -17.99
CA GLU A 46 -2.06 17.20 -17.20
C GLU A 46 -1.15 17.85 -16.15
N ASN A 47 0.14 17.50 -16.14
CA ASN A 47 1.12 17.88 -15.11
C ASN A 47 0.68 17.46 -13.70
N ILE A 48 0.04 16.30 -13.59
CA ILE A 48 -0.36 15.71 -12.32
C ILE A 48 0.55 14.52 -12.03
N ASP A 49 1.19 14.56 -10.87
CA ASP A 49 1.99 13.45 -10.36
C ASP A 49 1.06 12.44 -9.66
N VAL A 50 0.98 11.23 -10.23
CA VAL A 50 0.16 10.14 -9.71
C VAL A 50 1.03 9.17 -8.93
N ASN A 51 0.78 9.08 -7.63
CA ASN A 51 1.49 8.18 -6.73
C ASN A 51 1.01 6.73 -6.89
N PRO A 52 1.89 5.73 -6.72
CA PRO A 52 1.54 4.31 -6.88
C PRO A 52 0.70 3.75 -5.73
N LEU A 53 0.65 4.43 -4.58
CA LEU A 53 -0.18 4.03 -3.44
C LEU A 53 -0.65 5.27 -2.67
N TYR A 54 -1.96 5.36 -2.46
CA TYR A 54 -2.57 6.36 -1.59
C TYR A 54 -2.99 5.72 -0.28
N THR A 55 -2.68 6.39 0.83
CA THR A 55 -3.06 5.94 2.18
C THR A 55 -3.86 7.02 2.89
N LYS A 56 -4.43 6.69 4.06
CA LYS A 56 -5.16 7.66 4.90
C LYS A 56 -4.34 8.92 5.25
N ARG A 57 -3.00 8.82 5.22
CA ARG A 57 -2.09 9.96 5.42
C ARG A 57 -2.30 11.05 4.38
N GLU A 58 -2.51 10.68 3.12
CA GLU A 58 -2.69 11.62 2.01
C GLU A 58 -3.97 12.44 2.18
N LEU A 59 -5.06 11.79 2.61
CA LEU A 59 -6.34 12.45 2.90
C LEU A 59 -6.21 13.48 4.05
N LEU A 60 -5.38 13.19 5.06
CA LEU A 60 -5.13 14.10 6.17
C LEU A 60 -4.33 15.33 5.75
N ILE A 61 -3.36 15.17 4.85
CA ILE A 61 -2.53 16.28 4.33
C ILE A 61 -3.40 17.31 3.60
N TYR A 62 -4.34 16.88 2.75
CA TYR A 62 -5.27 17.78 2.08
C TYR A 62 -6.17 18.54 3.06
N PHE A 63 -6.65 17.88 4.12
CA PHE A 63 -7.49 18.53 5.13
C PHE A 63 -6.72 19.60 5.92
N THR A 64 -5.43 19.35 6.21
CA THR A 64 -4.59 20.32 6.94
C THR A 64 -4.07 21.49 6.10
N LEU A 65 -3.89 21.31 4.79
CA LEU A 65 -3.35 22.34 3.91
C LEU A 65 -4.42 23.26 3.29
N TYR A 66 -5.67 22.80 3.20
CA TYR A 66 -6.78 23.55 2.58
C TYR A 66 -7.87 24.00 3.56
N SER A 67 -7.69 23.77 4.87
CA SER A 67 -8.53 24.36 5.91
C SER A 67 -7.88 25.65 6.46
N LEU A 68 -8.02 26.75 5.71
CA LEU A 68 -7.85 28.13 6.18
C LEU A 68 -9.12 28.92 5.85
#